data_AF-A0A838UKA6-F1
#
_entry.id   AF-A0A838UKA6-F1
#
_cell.length_a   1.000
_cell.length_b   1.000
_cell.length_c   1.000
_cell.angle_alpha   90.00
_cell.angle_beta   90.00
_cell.angle_gamma   90.00
#
_symmetry.space_group_name_H-M   'P 1'
#
loop_
_entity.id
_entity.type
_entity.pdbx_description
1 polymer ?
#
loop_
_entity_poly.entity_id
_entity_poly.type
_entity_poly.pdbx_seq_one_letter_code
_entity_poly.pdbx_strand_id
1 'polypeptide(L)'
;MSNIAGKAYAMNVLTPMRPWRTWVQRAIFAVARVSPPLLKGLLGLKLIHFARWVIIPRDGWPTFDGDRHSLHNDYMLFLSNFNGTWDQYIDAFADGIPGGLDLFWYASTKYPHSIPISKFKDYIGANQIDTNYYYNATPGAAQRDIKAALRAKRELTALAQAHAAGDPPAFARAYRAALGRLANSLASPGYAPIASIATQKADAARREFRARLEAGRAPLDA
;
A
#
# COMPACT_ATOMS: atom_id res chain seq x y z
N MET A 1 -0.48 -3.89 -19.06
CA MET A 1 -0.89 -5.03 -18.19
C MET A 1 -1.50 -4.46 -16.92
N SER A 2 -2.38 -5.16 -16.22
CA SER A 2 -2.99 -4.62 -15.00
C SER A 2 -1.98 -4.59 -13.85
N ASN A 3 -2.02 -3.55 -13.00
CA ASN A 3 -1.27 -3.45 -11.75
C ASN A 3 -1.76 -4.45 -10.66
N ILE A 4 -2.49 -5.50 -11.05
CA ILE A 4 -3.24 -6.38 -10.14
C ILE A 4 -2.82 -7.83 -10.37
N ALA A 5 -2.46 -8.51 -9.28
CA ALA A 5 -2.22 -9.96 -9.24
C ALA A 5 -3.15 -10.62 -8.20
N GLY A 6 -4.30 -11.13 -8.65
CA GLY A 6 -5.32 -11.72 -7.80
C GLY A 6 -5.95 -10.70 -6.85
N LYS A 7 -5.58 -10.77 -5.56
CA LYS A 7 -6.03 -9.80 -4.53
C LYS A 7 -5.06 -8.66 -4.25
N ALA A 8 -3.86 -8.72 -4.81
CA ALA A 8 -2.80 -7.74 -4.55
C ALA A 8 -2.74 -6.70 -5.67
N TYR A 9 -2.58 -5.45 -5.31
CA TYR A 9 -2.22 -4.35 -6.20
C TYR A 9 -0.73 -4.06 -6.03
N ALA A 10 0.00 -3.87 -7.14
CA ALA A 10 1.38 -3.43 -7.16
C ALA A 10 1.44 -1.98 -7.65
N MET A 11 1.93 -1.09 -6.81
CA MET A 11 2.06 0.34 -7.10
C MET A 11 3.53 0.73 -7.14
N ASN A 12 3.91 1.43 -8.20
CA ASN A 12 5.24 1.99 -8.40
C ASN A 12 5.10 3.48 -8.69
N VAL A 13 5.68 4.34 -7.87
CA VAL A 13 5.62 5.79 -8.02
C VAL A 13 7.04 6.31 -8.11
N LEU A 14 7.35 7.01 -9.19
CA LEU A 14 8.69 7.56 -9.44
C LEU A 14 8.61 9.08 -9.44
N THR A 15 9.20 9.73 -8.45
CA THR A 15 9.14 11.19 -8.31
C THR A 15 10.53 11.82 -8.41
N PRO A 16 10.69 12.90 -9.21
CA PRO A 16 11.97 13.57 -9.34
C PRO A 16 12.30 14.37 -8.07
N MET A 17 13.55 14.30 -7.63
CA MET A 17 14.10 15.02 -6.49
C MET A 17 15.23 15.92 -6.94
N ARG A 18 15.30 17.11 -6.32
CA ARG A 18 16.45 17.99 -6.53
C ARG A 18 17.69 17.36 -5.91
N PRO A 19 18.78 17.15 -6.65
CA PRO A 19 19.94 16.40 -6.14
C PRO A 19 20.59 16.99 -4.89
N TRP A 20 20.59 18.32 -4.77
CA TRP A 20 21.11 19.00 -3.58
C TRP A 20 20.27 18.75 -2.33
N ARG A 21 19.04 18.24 -2.44
CA ARG A 21 18.18 17.81 -1.32
C ARG A 21 18.33 16.33 -0.98
N THR A 22 19.04 15.54 -1.80
CA THR A 22 19.15 14.09 -1.63
C THR A 22 19.78 13.71 -0.30
N TRP A 23 20.78 14.45 0.17
CA TRP A 23 21.40 14.20 1.47
C TRP A 23 20.41 14.41 2.63
N VAL A 24 19.52 15.40 2.54
CA VAL A 24 18.45 15.62 3.54
C VAL A 24 17.52 14.42 3.56
N GLN A 25 17.08 13.94 2.39
CA GLN A 25 16.19 12.78 2.32
C GLN A 25 16.87 11.51 2.86
N ARG A 26 18.17 11.32 2.61
CA ARG A 26 18.94 10.21 3.19
C ARG A 26 18.98 10.29 4.71
N ALA A 27 19.20 11.48 5.28
CA ALA A 27 19.18 11.68 6.73
C ALA A 27 17.79 11.38 7.32
N ILE A 28 16.73 11.86 6.67
CA ILE A 28 15.34 11.54 7.02
C ILE A 28 15.12 10.02 7.06
N PHE A 29 15.55 9.28 6.03
CA PHE A 29 15.40 7.82 5.99
C PHE A 29 16.25 7.10 7.04
N ALA A 30 17.45 7.60 7.35
CA ALA A 30 18.29 7.05 8.41
C ALA A 30 17.59 7.18 9.77
N VAL A 31 17.03 8.36 10.08
CA VAL A 31 16.28 8.63 11.31
C VAL A 31 14.99 7.78 11.37
N ALA A 32 14.24 7.72 10.27
CA ALA A 32 13.01 6.93 10.21
C ALA A 32 13.26 5.43 10.43
N ARG A 33 14.41 4.91 9.99
CA ARG A 33 14.80 3.50 10.20
C ARG A 33 15.06 3.17 11.67
N VAL A 34 15.54 4.13 12.47
CA VAL A 34 15.84 3.94 13.90
C VAL A 34 14.70 4.38 14.82
N SER A 35 13.61 4.95 14.28
CA SER A 35 12.45 5.40 15.05
C SER A 35 11.15 4.69 14.61
N PRO A 36 10.88 3.49 15.15
CA PRO A 36 9.64 2.75 14.88
C PRO A 36 8.32 3.53 15.08
N PRO A 37 8.19 4.48 16.04
CA PRO A 37 6.96 5.25 16.22
C PRO A 37 6.50 6.01 14.97
N LEU A 38 7.43 6.50 14.14
CA LEU A 38 7.10 7.23 12.89
C LEU A 38 6.36 6.36 11.86
N LEU A 39 6.48 5.03 11.98
CA LEU A 39 5.87 4.06 11.07
C LEU A 39 4.68 3.32 11.70
N LYS A 40 4.33 3.61 12.96
CA LYS A 40 3.36 2.83 13.73
C LYS A 40 1.95 2.88 13.12
N GLY A 41 1.57 4.02 12.51
CA GLY A 41 0.30 4.17 11.79
C GLY A 41 0.15 3.19 10.62
N LEU A 42 1.23 2.92 9.88
CA LEU A 42 1.24 1.99 8.74
C LEU A 42 1.02 0.53 9.16
N LEU A 43 1.56 0.12 10.31
CA LEU A 43 1.40 -1.24 10.82
C LEU A 43 -0.07 -1.54 11.21
N GLY A 44 -0.84 -0.51 11.54
CA GLY A 44 -2.24 -0.63 11.95
C GLY A 44 -3.19 -1.02 10.82
N LEU A 45 -2.87 -0.63 9.58
CA LEU A 45 -3.78 -0.76 8.43
C LEU A 45 -3.98 -2.21 7.96
N LYS A 46 -3.05 -3.13 8.30
CA LYS A 46 -3.13 -4.59 8.02
C LYS A 46 -3.55 -4.97 6.58
N LEU A 47 -3.27 -4.09 5.62
CA LEU A 47 -3.56 -4.28 4.20
C LEU A 47 -2.29 -4.21 3.34
N ILE A 48 -1.20 -3.66 3.89
CA ILE A 48 0.10 -3.51 3.22
C ILE A 48 0.89 -4.82 3.39
N HIS A 49 1.36 -5.37 2.27
CA HIS A 49 2.26 -6.52 2.23
C HIS A 49 3.70 -6.06 2.33
N PHE A 50 4.02 -5.02 1.55
CA PHE A 50 5.34 -4.45 1.42
C PHE A 50 5.24 -2.99 1.02
N ALA A 51 6.11 -2.15 1.57
CA ALA A 51 6.27 -0.76 1.15
C ALA A 51 7.75 -0.38 1.28
N ARG A 52 8.30 0.28 0.26
CA ARG A 52 9.71 0.67 0.24
C ARG A 52 9.92 1.97 -0.52
N TRP A 53 10.73 2.83 0.07
CA TRP A 53 11.30 4.00 -0.59
C TRP A 53 12.75 3.73 -0.96
N VAL A 54 13.10 4.08 -2.19
CA VAL A 54 14.44 3.92 -2.74
C VAL A 54 14.84 5.24 -3.39
N ILE A 55 16.03 5.74 -3.06
CA ILE A 55 16.64 6.86 -3.77
C ILE A 55 17.50 6.28 -4.88
N ILE A 56 17.25 6.69 -6.11
CA ILE A 56 18.03 6.36 -7.28
C ILE A 56 18.78 7.64 -7.69
N PRO A 57 20.10 7.71 -7.48
CA PRO A 57 20.90 8.82 -7.96
C PRO A 57 20.76 8.96 -9.48
N ARG A 58 20.87 10.19 -9.98
CA ARG A 58 20.77 10.48 -11.43
C ARG A 58 21.75 9.67 -12.28
N ASP A 59 22.89 9.31 -11.70
CA ASP A 59 23.95 8.53 -12.31
C ASP A 59 23.84 7.03 -11.95
N GLY A 60 22.95 6.64 -11.05
CA GLY A 60 22.74 5.25 -10.62
C GLY A 60 21.82 4.41 -11.51
N TRP A 61 21.34 4.96 -12.63
CA TRP A 61 20.45 4.22 -13.55
C TRP A 61 21.23 3.22 -14.41
N PRO A 62 20.62 2.06 -14.74
CA PRO A 62 21.23 1.10 -15.64
C PRO A 62 21.41 1.73 -17.03
N THR A 63 22.55 1.44 -17.64
CA THR A 63 22.82 1.74 -19.04
C THR A 63 22.45 0.54 -19.89
N PHE A 64 21.63 0.78 -20.91
CA PHE A 64 21.38 -0.18 -21.98
C PHE A 64 22.05 0.41 -23.23
N ASP A 65 22.81 -0.41 -23.96
CA ASP A 65 23.42 -0.06 -25.25
C ASP A 65 24.57 0.97 -25.23
N GLY A 66 25.21 1.18 -24.07
CA GLY A 66 26.48 1.92 -23.94
C GLY A 66 26.35 3.43 -23.70
N ASP A 67 25.19 4.03 -23.98
CA ASP A 67 24.94 5.45 -23.73
C ASP A 67 24.31 5.68 -22.34
N ARG A 68 24.96 6.52 -21.53
CA ARG A 68 24.43 6.93 -20.23
C ARG A 68 23.45 8.09 -20.41
N HIS A 69 22.20 7.87 -20.06
CA HIS A 69 21.21 8.95 -20.04
C HIS A 69 21.65 10.06 -19.09
N SER A 70 21.72 11.30 -19.60
CA SER A 70 22.00 12.49 -18.79
C SER A 70 20.74 12.93 -18.06
N LEU A 71 20.57 12.49 -16.82
CA LEU A 71 19.46 12.89 -15.96
C LEU A 71 19.86 14.11 -15.11
N HIS A 72 18.95 15.09 -15.00
CA HIS A 72 19.18 16.28 -14.18
C HIS A 72 18.83 16.09 -12.70
N ASN A 73 17.96 15.13 -12.38
CA ASN A 73 17.41 14.90 -11.06
C ASN A 73 17.83 13.54 -10.50
N ASP A 74 17.92 13.45 -9.18
CA ASP A 74 17.81 12.16 -8.51
C ASP A 74 16.33 11.77 -8.44
N TYR A 75 16.02 10.52 -8.16
CA TYR A 75 14.64 10.04 -8.16
C TYR A 75 14.32 9.26 -6.89
N MET A 76 13.10 9.43 -6.41
CA MET A 76 12.54 8.55 -5.40
C MET A 76 11.60 7.56 -6.06
N LEU A 77 11.92 6.27 -5.90
CA LEU A 77 11.04 5.18 -6.23
C LEU A 77 10.34 4.71 -4.96
N PHE A 78 9.02 4.84 -4.94
CA PHE A 78 8.16 4.22 -3.95
C PHE A 78 7.49 2.99 -4.54
N LEU A 79 7.69 1.85 -3.90
CA LEU A 79 7.03 0.59 -4.25
C LEU A 79 6.10 0.20 -3.11
N SER A 80 4.86 -0.17 -3.42
CA SER A 80 3.94 -0.72 -2.43
C SER A 80 3.06 -1.82 -3.00
N ASN A 81 2.84 -2.84 -2.18
CA ASN A 81 2.05 -4.00 -2.50
C ASN A 81 0.97 -4.13 -1.43
N PHE A 82 -0.30 -4.14 -1.81
CA PHE A 82 -1.39 -4.08 -0.84
C PHE A 82 -2.66 -4.78 -1.32
N ASN A 83 -3.61 -4.99 -0.41
CA ASN A 83 -4.97 -5.40 -0.73
C ASN A 83 -5.94 -4.21 -0.66
N GLY A 84 -6.92 -4.18 -1.55
CA GLY A 84 -7.90 -3.10 -1.69
C GLY A 84 -7.74 -2.36 -3.02
N THR A 85 -8.55 -1.33 -3.24
CA THR A 85 -8.36 -0.47 -4.42
C THR A 85 -7.25 0.56 -4.19
N TRP A 86 -6.77 1.10 -5.31
CA TRP A 86 -5.85 2.23 -5.31
C TRP A 86 -6.37 3.39 -4.45
N ASP A 87 -7.64 3.78 -4.61
CA ASP A 87 -8.24 4.85 -3.82
C ASP A 87 -8.25 4.55 -2.32
N GLN A 88 -8.77 3.38 -1.93
CA GLN A 88 -8.83 2.95 -0.53
C GLN A 88 -7.45 2.91 0.11
N TYR A 89 -6.45 2.49 -0.66
CA TYR A 89 -5.08 2.47 -0.21
C TYR A 89 -4.54 3.87 0.02
N ILE A 90 -4.66 4.78 -0.95
CA ILE A 90 -4.15 6.15 -0.79
C ILE A 90 -4.87 6.87 0.35
N ASP A 91 -6.18 6.67 0.49
CA ASP A 91 -6.99 7.19 1.62
C ASP A 91 -6.46 6.68 2.96
N ALA A 92 -6.36 5.36 3.12
CA ALA A 92 -5.85 4.75 4.35
C ALA A 92 -4.40 5.14 4.66
N PHE A 93 -3.56 5.30 3.63
CA PHE A 93 -2.16 5.64 3.74
C PHE A 93 -1.96 7.10 4.17
N ALA A 94 -2.75 8.02 3.61
CA ALA A 94 -2.75 9.43 3.98
C ALA A 94 -3.30 9.67 5.39
N ASP A 95 -4.37 8.96 5.78
CA ASP A 95 -4.95 9.05 7.12
C ASP A 95 -4.05 8.42 8.19
N GLY A 96 -3.38 7.32 7.85
CA GLY A 96 -2.57 6.55 8.79
C GLY A 96 -1.26 7.24 9.21
N ILE A 97 -0.64 8.02 8.32
CA ILE A 97 0.65 8.68 8.55
C ILE A 97 0.80 10.02 7.80
N PRO A 98 -0.09 11.01 7.96
CA PRO A 98 -0.05 12.23 7.16
C PRO A 98 1.32 12.94 7.26
N GLY A 99 1.82 13.16 8.48
CA GLY A 99 3.16 13.74 8.68
C GLY A 99 4.32 12.85 8.22
N GLY A 100 4.12 11.52 8.18
CA GLY A 100 5.11 10.57 7.67
C GLY A 100 5.26 10.63 6.15
N LEU A 101 4.17 10.87 5.42
CA LEU A 101 4.20 11.04 3.97
C LEU A 101 4.95 12.31 3.57
N ASP A 102 4.64 13.41 4.25
CA ASP A 102 5.34 14.68 4.03
C ASP A 102 6.84 14.53 4.26
N LEU A 103 7.22 13.75 5.27
CA LEU A 103 8.61 13.44 5.56
C LEU A 103 9.25 12.58 4.45
N PHE A 104 8.57 11.57 3.94
CA PHE A 104 9.12 10.68 2.92
C PHE A 104 9.15 11.29 1.52
N TRP A 105 8.27 12.23 1.20
CA TRP A 105 8.29 12.99 -0.07
C TRP A 105 8.91 14.38 0.03
N TYR A 106 9.50 14.74 1.17
CA TYR A 106 10.03 16.08 1.46
C TYR A 106 10.88 16.69 0.32
N ALA A 107 11.80 15.90 -0.25
CA ALA A 107 12.69 16.37 -1.31
C ALA A 107 12.14 16.18 -2.73
N SER A 108 10.93 15.63 -2.88
CA SER A 108 10.28 15.44 -4.18
C SER A 108 9.74 16.74 -4.75
N THR A 109 9.92 16.91 -6.06
CA THR A 109 9.57 18.12 -6.79
C THR A 109 8.05 18.21 -6.95
N LYS A 110 7.48 19.39 -6.64
CA LYS A 110 6.02 19.66 -6.74
C LYS A 110 5.15 18.75 -5.85
N TYR A 111 5.72 18.14 -4.82
CA TYR A 111 4.92 17.40 -3.86
C TYR A 111 3.91 18.33 -3.16
N PRO A 112 2.60 18.02 -3.18
CA PRO A 112 1.56 18.96 -2.75
C PRO A 112 1.18 18.83 -1.27
N HIS A 113 1.98 18.13 -0.45
CA HIS A 113 1.62 17.61 0.87
C HIS A 113 0.60 16.46 0.83
N SER A 114 0.52 15.68 1.90
CA SER A 114 -0.43 14.58 2.04
C SER A 114 -1.88 15.05 2.20
N ILE A 115 -2.06 16.31 2.62
CA ILE A 115 -3.36 16.97 2.82
C ILE A 115 -3.32 18.29 2.04
N PRO A 116 -4.33 18.60 1.19
CA PRO A 116 -5.56 17.85 0.96
C PRO A 116 -5.36 16.60 0.08
N ILE A 117 -6.08 15.52 0.43
CA ILE A 117 -5.86 14.20 -0.16
C ILE A 117 -6.11 14.12 -1.67
N SER A 118 -6.99 14.95 -2.22
CA SER A 118 -7.24 14.99 -3.66
C SER A 118 -5.99 15.37 -4.44
N LYS A 119 -5.27 16.42 -4.00
CA LYS A 119 -4.02 16.84 -4.65
C LYS A 119 -2.94 15.77 -4.51
N PHE A 120 -2.89 15.08 -3.38
CA PHE A 120 -1.97 13.98 -3.18
C PHE A 120 -2.27 12.82 -4.14
N LYS A 121 -3.54 12.43 -4.30
CA LYS A 121 -3.99 11.44 -5.29
C LYS A 121 -3.59 11.84 -6.71
N ASP A 122 -3.84 13.09 -7.11
CA ASP A 122 -3.47 13.60 -8.43
C ASP A 122 -1.96 13.50 -8.66
N TYR A 123 -1.17 13.87 -7.65
CA TYR A 123 0.28 13.78 -7.69
C TYR A 123 0.78 12.32 -7.80
N ILE A 124 0.21 11.39 -7.02
CA ILE A 124 0.58 9.97 -7.12
C ILE A 124 0.20 9.41 -8.49
N GLY A 125 -1.01 9.70 -8.98
CA GLY A 125 -1.46 9.26 -10.30
C GLY A 125 -0.56 9.76 -11.43
N ALA A 126 -0.15 11.03 -11.37
CA ALA A 126 0.72 11.63 -12.38
C ALA A 126 2.17 11.07 -12.37
N ASN A 127 2.63 10.51 -11.26
CA ASN A 127 3.98 9.96 -11.11
C ASN A 127 4.00 8.42 -11.02
N GLN A 128 2.84 7.77 -11.15
CA GLN A 128 2.75 6.33 -11.12
C GLN A 128 3.17 5.76 -12.47
N ILE A 129 4.01 4.73 -12.42
CA ILE A 129 4.39 3.93 -13.58
C ILE A 129 3.66 2.59 -13.53
N ASP A 130 3.21 2.13 -14.69
CA ASP A 130 2.56 0.83 -14.79
C ASP A 130 3.54 -0.31 -14.52
N THR A 131 3.02 -1.34 -13.87
CA THR A 131 3.79 -2.50 -13.45
C THR A 131 3.76 -3.54 -14.58
N ASN A 132 4.85 -3.60 -15.32
CA ASN A 132 4.97 -4.56 -16.43
C ASN A 132 5.14 -6.00 -15.94
N TYR A 133 5.82 -6.21 -14.82
CA TYR A 133 6.01 -7.55 -14.26
C TYR A 133 5.93 -7.48 -12.74
N TYR A 134 5.07 -8.33 -12.16
CA TYR A 134 4.92 -8.45 -10.71
C TYR A 134 4.86 -9.91 -10.30
N TYR A 135 5.88 -10.36 -9.58
CA TYR A 135 5.88 -11.68 -8.96
C TYR A 135 5.18 -11.63 -7.59
N ASN A 136 4.18 -12.47 -7.42
CA ASN A 136 3.49 -12.70 -6.16
C ASN A 136 3.51 -14.20 -5.86
N ALA A 137 4.12 -14.60 -4.74
CA ALA A 137 4.25 -16.00 -4.34
C ALA A 137 2.91 -16.64 -3.94
N THR A 138 1.92 -15.83 -3.56
CA THR A 138 0.58 -16.29 -3.17
C THR A 138 -0.47 -15.50 -3.94
N PRO A 139 -0.54 -15.68 -5.28
CA PRO A 139 -1.50 -14.96 -6.09
C PRO A 139 -2.92 -15.35 -5.65
N GLY A 140 -3.76 -14.34 -5.48
CA GLY A 140 -5.14 -14.51 -5.03
C GLY A 140 -5.36 -14.68 -3.53
N ALA A 141 -4.31 -14.59 -2.72
CA ALA A 141 -4.42 -14.45 -1.27
C ALA A 141 -4.19 -13.00 -0.82
N ALA A 142 -5.03 -12.52 0.09
CA ALA A 142 -4.79 -11.30 0.85
C ALA A 142 -3.87 -11.57 2.04
N GLN A 143 -3.28 -10.52 2.61
CA GLN A 143 -2.46 -10.62 3.83
C GLN A 143 -3.22 -11.31 4.96
N ARG A 144 -4.53 -11.02 5.06
CA ARG A 144 -5.44 -11.62 6.05
C ARG A 144 -5.67 -13.10 5.78
N ASP A 145 -5.77 -13.50 4.51
CA ASP A 145 -5.94 -14.91 4.11
C ASP A 145 -4.71 -15.73 4.51
N ILE A 146 -3.51 -15.19 4.29
CA ILE A 146 -2.25 -15.84 4.70
C ILE A 146 -2.20 -15.99 6.22
N LYS A 147 -2.52 -14.93 6.97
CA LYS A 147 -2.57 -14.98 8.45
C LYS A 147 -3.61 -15.98 8.97
N ALA A 148 -4.75 -16.09 8.30
CA ALA A 148 -5.79 -17.05 8.60
C ALA A 148 -5.33 -18.49 8.33
N ALA A 149 -4.71 -18.76 7.18
CA ALA A 149 -4.14 -20.07 6.86
C ALA A 149 -3.05 -20.49 7.86
N LEU A 150 -2.18 -19.57 8.27
CA LEU A 150 -1.17 -19.83 9.31
C LEU A 150 -1.79 -20.10 10.69
N ARG A 151 -2.97 -19.52 10.99
CA ARG A 151 -3.72 -19.84 12.20
C ARG A 151 -4.33 -21.24 12.10
N ALA A 152 -4.99 -21.57 10.99
CA ALA A 152 -5.54 -22.89 10.72
C ALA A 152 -4.47 -23.99 10.85
N LYS A 153 -3.29 -23.78 10.24
CA LYS A 153 -2.16 -24.72 10.36
C LYS A 153 -1.76 -24.95 11.82
N ARG A 154 -1.63 -23.89 12.63
CA ARG A 154 -1.24 -24.00 14.05
C ARG A 154 -2.26 -24.77 14.86
N GLU A 155 -3.55 -24.45 14.69
CA GLU A 155 -4.64 -25.13 15.40
C GLU A 155 -4.74 -26.61 14.99
N LEU A 156 -4.62 -26.92 13.69
CA LEU A 156 -4.60 -28.30 13.20
C LEU A 156 -3.40 -29.09 13.74
N THR A 157 -2.22 -28.47 13.81
CA THR A 157 -1.02 -29.10 14.39
C THR A 157 -1.22 -29.41 15.88
N ALA A 158 -1.79 -28.47 16.63
CA ALA A 158 -2.09 -28.66 18.05
C ALA A 158 -3.15 -29.76 18.26
N LEU A 159 -4.17 -29.82 17.40
CA LEU A 159 -5.17 -30.89 17.42
C LEU A 159 -4.57 -32.26 17.11
N ALA A 160 -3.68 -32.35 16.12
CA ALA A 160 -2.98 -33.60 15.79
C ALA A 160 -2.14 -34.12 16.97
N GLN A 161 -1.46 -33.22 17.69
CA GLN A 161 -0.72 -33.56 18.90
C GLN A 161 -1.64 -34.00 20.05
N ALA A 162 -2.75 -33.28 20.27
CA ALA A 162 -3.74 -33.65 21.28
C ALA A 162 -4.41 -35.00 21.00
N HIS A 163 -4.64 -35.32 19.73
CA HIS A 163 -5.14 -36.63 19.29
C HIS A 163 -4.14 -37.75 19.59
N ALA A 164 -2.85 -37.52 19.34
CA ALA A 164 -1.82 -38.53 19.56
C ALA A 164 -1.58 -38.86 21.05
N ALA A 165 -1.85 -37.91 21.95
CA ALA A 165 -1.57 -38.04 23.38
C ALA A 165 -2.81 -38.22 24.28
N GLY A 166 -4.03 -38.10 23.72
CA GLY A 166 -5.25 -37.91 24.51
C GLY A 166 -6.31 -39.00 24.37
N ASP A 167 -7.22 -39.03 25.33
CA ASP A 167 -8.45 -39.84 25.33
C ASP A 167 -9.55 -39.13 24.48
N PRO A 168 -10.35 -39.85 23.65
CA PRO A 168 -11.39 -39.29 22.78
C PRO A 168 -12.25 -38.12 23.33
N PRO A 169 -12.73 -38.12 24.59
CA PRO A 169 -13.49 -37.01 25.16
C PRO A 169 -12.65 -35.72 25.30
N ALA A 170 -11.36 -35.84 25.62
CA ALA A 170 -10.45 -34.70 25.69
C ALA A 170 -10.20 -34.12 24.30
N PHE A 171 -10.00 -34.97 23.30
CA PHE A 171 -9.88 -34.54 21.91
C PHE A 171 -11.14 -33.83 21.42
N ALA A 172 -12.33 -34.36 21.71
CA ALA A 172 -13.61 -33.74 21.33
C ALA A 172 -13.77 -32.32 21.91
N ARG A 173 -13.34 -32.07 23.15
CA ARG A 173 -13.32 -30.72 23.75
C ARG A 173 -12.35 -29.79 23.04
N ALA A 174 -11.12 -30.26 22.78
CA ALA A 174 -10.10 -29.49 22.08
C ALA A 174 -10.55 -29.12 20.65
N TYR A 175 -11.15 -30.06 19.94
CA TYR A 175 -11.68 -29.88 18.59
C TYR A 175 -12.77 -28.79 18.53
N ARG A 176 -13.77 -28.85 19.41
CA ARG A 176 -14.83 -27.82 19.46
C ARG A 176 -14.27 -26.43 19.76
N ALA A 177 -13.30 -26.32 20.66
CA ALA A 177 -12.66 -25.05 20.97
C ALA A 177 -11.86 -24.51 19.76
N ALA A 178 -11.15 -25.38 19.03
CA ALA A 178 -10.43 -25.01 17.83
C ALA A 178 -11.37 -24.54 16.71
N LEU A 179 -12.51 -25.21 16.50
CA LEU A 179 -13.54 -24.76 15.55
C LEU A 179 -14.00 -23.33 15.85
N GLY A 180 -14.26 -23.01 17.12
CA GLY A 180 -14.63 -21.65 17.53
C GLY A 180 -13.55 -20.61 17.19
N ARG A 181 -12.27 -20.94 17.39
CA ARG A 181 -11.13 -20.06 17.03
C ARG A 181 -10.94 -19.91 15.51
N LEU A 182 -11.32 -20.93 14.74
CA LEU A 182 -11.12 -20.98 13.29
C LEU A 182 -12.32 -20.52 12.47
N ALA A 183 -13.48 -20.25 13.07
CA ALA A 183 -14.71 -19.88 12.36
C ALA A 183 -14.51 -18.78 11.30
N ASN A 184 -13.66 -17.78 11.58
CA ASN A 184 -13.37 -16.66 10.67
C ASN A 184 -12.03 -16.81 9.91
N SER A 185 -11.51 -18.04 9.79
CA SER A 185 -10.19 -18.32 9.20
C SER A 185 -10.25 -19.04 7.86
N LEU A 186 -11.44 -19.24 7.30
CA LEU A 186 -11.63 -19.80 5.96
C LEU A 186 -11.73 -18.65 4.94
N ALA A 187 -10.62 -18.38 4.27
CA ALA A 187 -10.57 -17.39 3.20
C ALA A 187 -10.99 -18.00 1.85
N SER A 188 -11.48 -17.15 0.93
CA SER A 188 -11.73 -17.52 -0.47
C SER A 188 -10.58 -17.03 -1.35
N PRO A 189 -9.73 -17.90 -1.92
CA PRO A 189 -8.68 -17.49 -2.86
C PRO A 189 -9.28 -16.91 -4.15
N GLY A 190 -8.51 -16.10 -4.89
CA GLY A 190 -8.87 -15.64 -6.23
C GLY A 190 -8.79 -14.13 -6.40
N TYR A 191 -9.74 -13.52 -7.08
CA TYR A 191 -9.74 -12.08 -7.29
C TYR A 191 -10.15 -11.31 -6.02
N ALA A 192 -9.65 -10.09 -5.88
CA ALA A 192 -10.19 -9.20 -4.86
C ALA A 192 -11.69 -8.99 -5.13
N PRO A 193 -12.54 -8.92 -4.09
CA PRO A 193 -13.88 -8.40 -4.29
C PRO A 193 -13.76 -7.02 -4.92
N ILE A 194 -14.44 -6.82 -6.05
CA ILE A 194 -14.47 -5.53 -6.73
C ILE A 194 -14.99 -4.54 -5.69
N ALA A 195 -14.20 -3.51 -5.37
CA ALA A 195 -14.70 -2.47 -4.47
C ALA A 195 -16.00 -1.93 -5.06
N SER A 196 -16.99 -1.75 -4.20
CA SER A 196 -18.27 -1.22 -4.61
C SER A 196 -18.05 0.00 -5.50
N ILE A 197 -18.57 -0.05 -6.72
CA ILE A 197 -18.60 1.09 -7.65
C ILE A 197 -19.38 2.28 -7.06
N ALA A 198 -19.96 2.16 -5.85
CA ALA A 198 -20.58 3.24 -5.11
C ALA A 198 -19.66 4.46 -4.97
N THR A 199 -18.36 4.30 -4.71
CA THR A 199 -17.44 5.45 -4.62
C THR A 199 -17.31 6.17 -5.98
N GLN A 200 -17.05 5.42 -7.05
CA GLN A 200 -16.98 5.98 -8.41
C GLN A 200 -18.30 6.62 -8.85
N LYS A 201 -19.44 6.00 -8.54
CA LYS A 201 -20.78 6.53 -8.81
C LYS A 201 -21.07 7.79 -7.98
N ALA A 202 -20.69 7.81 -6.70
CA ALA A 202 -20.86 8.97 -5.84
C ALA A 202 -19.99 10.14 -6.31
N ASP A 203 -18.74 9.89 -6.71
CA ASP A 203 -17.88 10.92 -7.26
C ASP A 203 -18.38 11.41 -8.61
N ALA A 204 -18.89 10.50 -9.46
CA ALA A 204 -19.55 10.87 -10.70
C ALA A 204 -20.76 11.78 -10.47
N ALA A 205 -21.61 11.46 -9.48
CA ALA A 205 -22.76 12.26 -9.11
C ALA A 205 -22.34 13.63 -8.50
N ARG A 206 -21.23 13.69 -7.75
CA ARG A 206 -20.70 14.94 -7.18
C ARG A 206 -20.07 15.87 -8.21
N ARG A 207 -19.67 15.39 -9.39
CA ARG A 207 -19.00 16.22 -10.41
C ARG A 207 -19.85 17.42 -10.81
N GLU A 208 -21.14 17.21 -11.03
CA GLU A 208 -22.06 18.28 -11.40
C GLU A 208 -22.20 19.32 -10.27
N PHE A 209 -22.33 18.88 -9.02
CA PHE A 209 -22.39 19.76 -7.86
C PHE A 209 -21.10 20.58 -7.68
N ARG A 210 -19.93 19.96 -7.85
CA ARG A 210 -18.63 20.65 -7.77
C ARG A 210 -18.48 21.69 -8.89
N ALA A 211 -18.84 21.33 -10.12
CA ALA A 211 -18.81 22.26 -11.25
C ALA A 211 -19.72 23.48 -11.01
N ARG A 212 -20.90 23.28 -10.41
CA ARG A 212 -21.80 24.38 -10.04
C ARG A 212 -21.23 25.25 -8.92
N LEU A 213 -20.57 24.67 -7.93
CA LEU A 213 -19.88 25.41 -6.87
C LEU A 213 -18.70 26.24 -7.41
N GLU A 214 -17.95 25.71 -8.36
CA GLU A 214 -16.83 26.41 -9.00
C GLU A 214 -17.33 27.53 -9.91
N ALA A 215 -18.41 27.31 -10.67
CA ALA A 215 -19.04 28.35 -11.48
C ALA A 215 -19.69 29.47 -10.64
N GLY A 216 -20.11 29.16 -9.40
CA GLY A 216 -20.69 30.13 -8.46
C GLY A 216 -19.68 30.91 -7.62
N ARG A 217 -18.39 30.52 -7.63
CA ARG A 217 -17.32 31.30 -7.00
C ARG A 217 -16.89 32.39 -7.97
N ALA A 218 -17.37 33.62 -7.75
CA ALA A 218 -16.77 34.80 -8.38
C ALA A 218 -15.26 34.81 -8.11
N PRO A 219 -14.41 35.19 -9.08
CA PRO A 219 -12.98 35.34 -8.84
C PRO A 219 -12.80 36.35 -7.70
N LEU A 220 -12.04 35.98 -6.67
CA LEU A 220 -11.61 36.92 -5.64
C LEU A 220 -10.56 37.84 -6.26
N ASP A 221 -11.11 38.92 -6.82
CA ASP A 221 -10.56 40.22 -7.20
C ASP A 221 -9.37 40.33 -8.17
N ALA A 222 -9.54 41.31 -9.07
CA ALA A 222 -8.50 42.06 -9.75
C ALA A 222 -7.85 43.07 -8.79
#